data_AF-A0A2P8B2P3-F1
#
_entry.id   AF-A0A2P8B2P3-F1
#
_cell.length_a   1.000
_cell.length_b   1.000
_cell.length_c   1.000
_cell.angle_alpha   90.00
_cell.angle_beta   90.00
_cell.angle_gamma   90.00
#
_symmetry.space_group_name_H-M   'P 1'
#
loop_
_entity.id
_entity.type
_entity.pdbx_description
1 polymer ?
#
loop_
_entity_poly.entity_id
_entity_poly.type
_entity_poly.pdbx_seq_one_letter_code
_entity_poly.pdbx_strand_id
1 'polypeptide(L)'
;MRKRLWVILGLAVAGVLAVPVAVLGVYATHPRDEDGYLAYLKQYGDRQSDEPLQVLPPTADLIAEGDLACDWLREQPYALWRHDPQYRELAIYQRYLEQVGDRSPKWGNTLPDLGSVTGAAWNYLCPADRELRQPRRHPFAPKPD
;
A
#
# COMPACT_ATOMS: atom_id res chain seq x y z
N MET A 1 -18.00 2.88 -44.65
CA MET A 1 -16.70 3.01 -43.95
C MET A 1 -16.76 3.88 -42.69
N ARG A 2 -17.36 5.09 -42.73
CA ARG A 2 -17.48 6.01 -41.56
C ARG A 2 -18.00 5.37 -40.26
N LYS A 3 -19.11 4.60 -40.28
CA LYS A 3 -19.68 3.97 -39.06
C LYS A 3 -18.74 2.99 -38.36
N ARG A 4 -17.97 2.20 -39.12
CA ARG A 4 -16.98 1.26 -38.57
C ARG A 4 -15.82 2.00 -37.90
N LEU A 5 -15.41 3.14 -38.46
CA LEU A 5 -14.35 3.98 -37.90
C LEU A 5 -14.77 4.58 -36.54
N TRP A 6 -16.01 5.05 -36.41
CA TRP A 6 -16.55 5.57 -35.14
C TRP A 6 -16.67 4.49 -34.05
N VAL A 7 -17.04 3.26 -34.42
CA VAL A 7 -17.09 2.13 -33.48
C VAL A 7 -15.69 1.75 -33.00
N ILE A 8 -14.70 1.69 -33.90
CA ILE A 8 -13.31 1.39 -33.54
C ILE A 8 -12.73 2.51 -32.66
N LEU A 9 -13.00 3.77 -32.99
CA LEU A 9 -12.56 4.92 -32.19
C LEU A 9 -13.23 4.90 -30.80
N GLY A 10 -14.52 4.59 -30.73
CA GLY A 10 -15.24 4.45 -29.47
C GLY A 10 -14.70 3.31 -28.59
N LEU A 11 -14.38 2.16 -29.19
CA LEU A 11 -13.74 1.04 -28.50
C LEU A 11 -12.31 1.38 -28.03
N ALA A 12 -11.53 2.07 -28.85
CA ALA A 12 -10.20 2.53 -28.48
C ALA A 12 -10.25 3.51 -27.31
N VAL A 13 -11.16 4.48 -27.35
CA VAL A 13 -11.38 5.44 -26.25
C VAL A 13 -11.85 4.72 -24.98
N ALA A 14 -12.81 3.80 -25.08
CA ALA A 14 -13.28 3.01 -23.94
C ALA A 14 -12.17 2.14 -23.34
N GLY A 15 -11.34 1.52 -24.18
CA GLY A 15 -10.20 0.72 -23.73
C GLY A 15 -9.13 1.56 -23.03
N VAL A 16 -8.82 2.75 -23.56
CA VAL A 16 -7.86 3.68 -22.94
C VAL A 16 -8.36 4.19 -21.59
N LEU A 17 -9.67 4.47 -21.45
CA LEU A 17 -10.26 4.96 -20.21
C LEU A 17 -10.49 3.86 -19.16
N ALA A 18 -10.53 2.59 -19.54
CA ALA A 18 -10.77 1.49 -18.61
C ALA A 18 -9.69 1.40 -17.51
N VAL A 19 -8.42 1.62 -17.87
CA VAL A 19 -7.29 1.56 -16.93
C VAL A 19 -7.36 2.64 -15.85
N PRO A 20 -7.45 3.95 -16.16
CA PRO A 20 -7.54 4.98 -15.14
C PRO A 20 -8.81 4.85 -14.29
N VAL A 21 -9.93 4.42 -14.87
CA VAL A 21 -11.17 4.17 -14.09
C VAL A 21 -10.98 3.02 -13.09
N ALA A 22 -10.33 1.93 -13.50
CA ALA A 22 -10.05 0.81 -12.59
C ALA A 22 -9.11 1.24 -11.46
N VAL A 23 -8.04 1.99 -11.76
CA VAL A 23 -7.12 2.53 -10.76
C VAL A 23 -7.85 3.44 -9.77
N LEU A 24 -8.62 4.41 -10.27
CA LEU A 24 -9.42 5.31 -9.42
C LEU A 24 -10.43 4.54 -8.56
N GLY A 25 -11.04 3.49 -9.10
CA GLY A 25 -11.94 2.60 -8.36
C GLY A 25 -11.24 1.89 -7.18
N VAL A 26 -9.98 1.51 -7.33
CA VAL A 26 -9.20 0.91 -6.24
C VAL A 26 -8.93 1.94 -5.14
N TYR A 27 -8.51 3.16 -5.48
CA TYR A 27 -8.31 4.23 -4.48
C TYR A 27 -9.60 4.62 -3.75
N ALA A 28 -10.74 4.61 -4.44
CA ALA A 28 -12.03 4.90 -3.81
C ALA A 28 -12.49 3.80 -2.83
N THR A 29 -12.12 2.55 -3.09
CA THR A 29 -12.51 1.39 -2.26
C THR A 29 -11.50 1.05 -1.16
N HIS A 30 -10.30 1.61 -1.24
CA HIS A 30 -9.22 1.45 -0.27
C HIS A 30 -8.76 2.82 0.20
N PRO A 31 -9.59 3.54 0.97
CA PRO A 31 -9.23 4.86 1.46
C PRO A 31 -8.09 4.77 2.46
N ARG A 32 -7.33 5.87 2.56
CA ARG A 32 -6.38 6.11 3.64
C ARG A 32 -7.12 6.19 4.98
N ASP A 33 -6.56 5.53 5.99
CA ASP A 33 -7.10 5.43 7.35
C ASP A 33 -6.00 5.75 8.38
N GLU A 34 -5.85 7.02 8.73
CA GLU A 34 -4.85 7.48 9.70
C GLU A 34 -5.19 7.04 11.13
N ASP A 35 -6.47 7.00 11.48
CA ASP A 35 -6.91 6.59 12.82
C ASP A 35 -6.66 5.10 13.04
N GLY A 36 -7.00 4.26 12.06
CA GLY A 36 -6.70 2.83 12.08
C GLY A 36 -5.20 2.55 12.10
N TYR A 37 -4.41 3.36 11.39
CA TYR A 37 -2.95 3.30 11.44
C TYR A 37 -2.40 3.54 12.84
N LEU A 38 -2.80 4.64 13.49
CA LEU A 38 -2.33 4.98 14.84
C LEU A 38 -2.84 3.98 15.89
N ALA A 39 -4.09 3.52 15.76
CA ALA A 39 -4.65 2.49 16.62
C ALA A 39 -3.87 1.17 16.49
N TYR A 40 -3.51 0.78 15.27
CA TYR A 40 -2.68 -0.40 15.02
C TYR A 40 -1.30 -0.26 15.66
N LEU A 41 -0.62 0.88 15.48
CA LEU A 41 0.69 1.10 16.09
C LEU A 41 0.62 1.14 17.61
N LYS A 42 -0.46 1.67 18.19
CA LYS A 42 -0.64 1.63 19.63
C LYS A 42 -0.79 0.20 20.14
N GLN A 43 -1.49 -0.65 19.39
CA GLN A 43 -1.77 -2.01 19.80
C GLN A 43 -0.64 -3.00 19.51
N TYR A 44 0.07 -2.83 18.39
CA TYR A 44 1.01 -3.81 17.85
C TYR A 44 2.37 -3.21 17.48
N GLY A 45 2.66 -1.99 17.95
CA GLY A 45 3.90 -1.29 17.68
C GLY A 45 5.11 -1.87 18.42
N ASP A 46 4.87 -2.67 19.45
CA ASP A 46 5.87 -3.55 20.07
C ASP A 46 5.68 -4.97 19.52
N ARG A 47 6.68 -5.53 18.84
CA ARG A 47 6.62 -6.90 18.33
C ARG A 47 7.06 -7.94 19.37
N GLN A 48 7.61 -7.49 20.49
CA GLN A 48 8.11 -8.32 21.59
C GLN A 48 7.13 -8.41 22.75
N SER A 49 6.08 -7.59 22.75
CA SER A 49 5.05 -7.53 23.78
C SER A 49 3.67 -7.53 23.14
N ASP A 50 2.72 -8.23 23.77
CA ASP A 50 1.30 -8.16 23.41
C ASP A 50 0.59 -6.97 24.09
N GLU A 51 1.30 -6.25 24.97
CA GLU A 51 0.74 -5.07 25.64
C GLU A 51 0.76 -3.84 24.72
N PRO A 52 -0.33 -3.04 24.72
CA PRO A 52 -0.36 -1.80 23.95
C PRO A 52 0.71 -0.80 24.42
N LEU A 53 1.29 -0.07 23.48
CA LEU A 53 2.16 1.07 23.77
C LEU A 53 1.38 2.14 24.56
N GLN A 54 1.91 2.52 25.71
CA GLN A 54 1.28 3.55 26.54
C GLN A 54 1.33 4.93 25.88
N VAL A 55 2.45 5.22 25.20
CA VAL A 55 2.71 6.48 24.51
C VAL A 55 3.21 6.18 23.12
N LEU A 56 2.59 6.82 22.13
CA LEU A 56 3.11 6.87 20.77
C LEU A 56 4.00 8.10 20.60
N PRO A 57 5.02 8.04 19.72
CA PRO A 57 5.72 9.22 19.22
C PRO A 57 4.75 10.25 18.60
N PRO A 58 5.23 11.48 18.33
CA PRO A 58 4.43 12.48 17.66
C PRO A 58 3.77 11.95 16.38
N THR A 59 2.45 12.11 16.27
CA THR A 59 1.67 11.62 15.13
C THR A 59 2.24 12.06 13.79
N ALA A 60 2.68 13.32 13.69
CA ALA A 60 3.26 13.86 12.47
C ALA A 60 4.53 13.11 12.03
N ASP A 61 5.35 12.63 12.96
CA ASP A 61 6.56 11.88 12.63
C ASP A 61 6.23 10.45 12.19
N LEU A 62 5.25 9.80 12.85
CA LEU A 62 4.77 8.48 12.45
C LEU A 62 4.14 8.52 11.06
N ILE A 63 3.26 9.50 10.80
CA ILE A 63 2.59 9.66 9.51
C ILE A 63 3.61 9.98 8.41
N ALA A 64 4.54 10.90 8.65
CA ALA A 64 5.58 11.23 7.66
C ALA A 64 6.44 10.02 7.32
N GLU A 65 6.78 9.19 8.30
CA GLU A 65 7.55 7.96 8.07
C GLU A 65 6.71 6.92 7.30
N GLY A 66 5.44 6.78 7.64
CA GLY A 66 4.50 5.94 6.89
C GLY A 66 4.29 6.40 5.44
N ASP A 67 4.28 7.70 5.19
CA ASP A 67 4.16 8.26 3.84
C ASP A 67 5.40 7.96 2.99
N LEU A 68 6.62 8.02 3.57
CA LEU A 68 7.84 7.57 2.90
C LEU A 68 7.78 6.09 2.51
N ALA A 69 7.23 5.24 3.39
CA ALA A 69 7.02 3.83 3.09
C ALA A 69 6.01 3.63 1.95
N CYS A 70 4.96 4.45 1.90
CA CYS A 70 3.95 4.42 0.85
C CYS A 70 4.49 4.91 -0.50
N ASP A 71 5.29 5.96 -0.51
CA ASP A 71 5.95 6.46 -1.72
C ASP A 71 6.91 5.42 -2.30
N TRP A 72 7.73 4.79 -1.46
CA TRP A 72 8.58 3.67 -1.88
C TRP A 72 7.77 2.52 -2.48
N LEU A 73 6.66 2.14 -1.84
CA LEU A 73 5.78 1.10 -2.35
C LEU A 73 5.22 1.47 -3.72
N ARG A 74 4.86 2.74 -3.96
CA ARG A 74 4.31 3.22 -5.24
C ARG A 74 5.31 3.09 -6.39
N GLU A 75 6.60 3.23 -6.12
CA GLU A 75 7.68 3.13 -7.10
C GLU A 75 7.99 1.70 -7.56
N GLN A 76 7.49 0.68 -6.86
CA GLN A 76 7.78 -0.71 -7.22
C GLN A 76 6.99 -1.16 -8.49
N PRO A 77 7.41 -2.22 -9.21
CA PRO A 77 6.68 -2.73 -10.40
C PRO A 77 5.38 -3.53 -10.11
N TYR A 78 4.23 -3.16 -10.73
CA TYR A 78 2.87 -3.58 -10.34
C TYR A 78 2.41 -5.01 -10.72
N ALA A 79 3.09 -5.72 -11.63
CA ALA A 79 2.57 -6.99 -12.18
C ALA A 79 3.50 -8.19 -12.00
N LEU A 80 4.68 -7.99 -11.41
CA LEU A 80 5.73 -9.01 -11.42
C LEU A 80 5.62 -10.01 -10.26
N TRP A 81 4.78 -9.74 -9.25
CA TRP A 81 4.66 -10.53 -8.02
C TRP A 81 4.25 -12.01 -8.24
N ARG A 82 3.46 -12.30 -9.29
CA ARG A 82 2.99 -13.67 -9.60
C ARG A 82 4.08 -14.53 -10.23
N HIS A 83 4.90 -13.92 -11.07
CA HIS A 83 5.85 -14.63 -11.92
C HIS A 83 7.26 -14.64 -11.35
N ASP A 84 7.59 -13.66 -10.51
CA ASP A 84 8.92 -13.50 -9.98
C ASP A 84 8.88 -13.24 -8.45
N PRO A 85 9.42 -14.17 -7.64
CA PRO A 85 9.39 -14.09 -6.18
C PRO A 85 9.95 -12.78 -5.61
N GLN A 86 10.89 -12.12 -6.29
CA GLN A 86 11.49 -10.89 -5.80
C GLN A 86 10.50 -9.71 -5.76
N TYR A 87 9.37 -9.79 -6.47
CA TYR A 87 8.34 -8.76 -6.47
C TYR A 87 7.14 -9.08 -5.57
N ARG A 88 7.20 -10.15 -4.78
CA ARG A 88 6.18 -10.46 -3.78
C ARG A 88 6.25 -9.45 -2.63
N GLU A 89 5.11 -9.20 -1.99
CA GLU A 89 4.97 -8.22 -0.90
C GLU A 89 6.05 -8.37 0.18
N LEU A 90 6.31 -9.60 0.65
CA LEU A 90 7.33 -9.87 1.66
C LEU A 90 8.74 -9.50 1.20
N ALA A 91 9.10 -9.78 -0.05
CA ALA A 91 10.42 -9.46 -0.59
C ALA A 91 10.58 -7.93 -0.79
N ILE A 92 9.52 -7.25 -1.23
CA ILE A 92 9.50 -5.78 -1.33
C ILE A 92 9.64 -5.16 0.07
N TYR A 93 8.93 -5.70 1.05
CA TYR A 93 9.01 -5.28 2.45
C TYR A 93 10.43 -5.45 3.01
N GLN A 94 11.05 -6.61 2.79
CA GLN A 94 12.43 -6.85 3.24
C GLN A 94 13.42 -5.86 2.63
N ARG A 95 13.33 -5.60 1.31
CA ARG A 95 14.19 -4.59 0.67
C ARG A 95 14.01 -3.19 1.23
N TYR A 96 12.76 -2.81 1.55
CA TYR A 96 12.52 -1.52 2.19
C TYR A 96 13.19 -1.46 3.57
N LEU A 97 13.03 -2.50 4.39
CA LEU A 97 13.69 -2.58 5.69
C LEU A 97 15.21 -2.59 5.60
N GLU A 98 15.80 -3.26 4.60
CA GLU A 98 17.23 -3.21 4.35
C GLU A 98 17.68 -1.79 3.98
N GLN A 99 16.91 -1.09 3.13
CA GLN A 99 17.20 0.29 2.74
C GLN A 99 17.10 1.28 3.89
N VAL A 100 16.13 1.10 4.80
CA VAL A 100 15.93 2.00 5.95
C VAL A 100 16.60 1.50 7.23
N GLY A 101 17.20 0.32 7.22
CA GLY A 101 17.70 -0.37 8.42
C GLY A 101 18.83 0.37 9.13
N ASP A 102 19.62 1.14 8.39
CA ASP A 102 20.70 1.99 8.94
C ASP A 102 20.21 3.39 9.35
N ARG A 103 18.96 3.74 9.04
CA ARG A 103 18.38 5.05 9.36
C ARG A 103 17.68 4.99 10.70
N SER A 104 18.10 5.85 11.64
CA SER A 104 17.34 6.04 12.87
C SER A 104 16.03 6.78 12.58
N PRO A 105 14.87 6.32 13.09
CA PRO A 105 13.63 7.06 12.95
C PRO A 105 13.71 8.36 13.77
N LYS A 106 12.84 9.33 13.44
CA LYS A 106 12.84 10.64 14.11
C LYS A 106 12.61 10.57 15.62
N TRP A 107 11.94 9.53 16.09
CA TRP A 107 11.69 9.27 17.51
C TRP A 107 12.78 8.42 18.18
N GLY A 108 13.92 8.22 17.51
CA GLY A 108 15.09 7.53 18.05
C GLY A 108 14.83 6.04 18.32
N ASN A 109 15.35 5.52 19.43
CA ASN A 109 15.21 4.10 19.79
C ASN A 109 13.88 3.77 20.49
N THR A 110 12.90 4.68 20.45
CA THR A 110 11.58 4.43 21.05
C THR A 110 10.70 3.61 20.12
N LEU A 111 9.76 2.85 20.69
CA LEU A 111 8.74 2.14 19.92
C LEU A 111 7.71 3.13 19.34
N PRO A 112 7.03 2.78 18.23
CA PRO A 112 7.15 1.55 17.44
C PRO A 112 8.43 1.46 16.61
N ASP A 113 8.87 0.24 16.31
CA ASP A 113 9.98 0.02 15.36
C ASP A 113 9.58 0.40 13.92
N LEU A 114 10.58 0.73 13.09
CA LEU A 114 10.37 1.10 11.68
C LEU A 114 9.61 0.02 10.90
N GLY A 115 9.81 -1.26 11.22
CA GLY A 115 9.09 -2.35 10.58
C GLY A 115 7.59 -2.32 10.88
N SER A 116 7.22 -2.09 12.15
CA SER A 116 5.83 -1.94 12.55
C SER A 116 5.16 -0.72 11.88
N VAL A 117 5.87 0.41 11.83
CA VAL A 117 5.43 1.63 11.11
C VAL A 117 5.19 1.38 9.63
N THR A 118 6.15 0.75 8.95
CA THR A 118 6.07 0.43 7.52
C THR A 118 4.94 -0.53 7.23
N GLY A 119 4.87 -1.63 7.98
CA GLY A 119 3.85 -2.66 7.80
C GLY A 119 2.45 -2.09 8.00
N ALA A 120 2.25 -1.27 9.03
CA ALA A 120 0.99 -0.59 9.25
C ALA A 120 0.67 0.41 8.12
N ALA A 121 1.65 1.18 7.64
CA ALA A 121 1.43 2.16 6.58
C ALA A 121 0.87 1.53 5.30
N TRP A 122 1.41 0.38 4.89
CA TRP A 122 0.91 -0.31 3.69
C TRP A 122 -0.49 -0.92 3.86
N ASN A 123 -0.93 -1.17 5.09
CA ASN A 123 -2.26 -1.66 5.39
C ASN A 123 -3.30 -0.54 5.54
N TYR A 124 -2.90 0.63 6.06
CA TYR A 124 -3.83 1.68 6.49
C TYR A 124 -3.62 3.00 5.75
N LEU A 125 -2.39 3.40 5.47
CA LEU A 125 -2.09 4.69 4.84
C LEU A 125 -2.13 4.66 3.31
N CYS A 126 -1.70 3.55 2.69
CA CYS A 126 -1.74 3.34 1.24
C CYS A 126 -2.26 1.94 0.84
N PRO A 127 -3.45 1.53 1.34
CA PRO A 127 -4.00 0.21 1.02
C PRO A 127 -4.29 0.03 -0.47
N ALA A 128 -4.59 1.12 -1.19
CA ALA A 128 -4.80 1.09 -2.63
C ALA A 128 -3.54 0.71 -3.41
N ASP A 129 -2.38 1.32 -3.09
CA ASP A 129 -1.10 1.01 -3.74
C ASP A 129 -0.71 -0.46 -3.53
N ARG A 130 -1.01 -0.99 -2.35
CA ARG A 130 -0.83 -2.41 -2.03
C ARG A 130 -1.78 -3.31 -2.83
N GLU A 131 -3.06 -3.00 -2.91
CA GLU A 131 -4.05 -3.78 -3.67
C GLU A 131 -3.74 -3.77 -5.17
N LEU A 132 -3.32 -2.63 -5.74
CA LEU A 132 -2.91 -2.55 -7.14
C LEU A 132 -1.72 -3.47 -7.45
N ARG A 133 -0.83 -3.66 -6.47
CA ARG A 133 0.37 -4.48 -6.60
C ARG A 133 0.11 -5.96 -6.40
N GLN A 134 -0.71 -6.31 -5.42
CA GLN A 134 -1.11 -7.70 -5.18
C GLN A 134 -2.63 -7.76 -5.07
N PRO A 135 -3.35 -7.70 -6.21
CA PRO A 135 -4.81 -7.74 -6.19
C PRO A 135 -5.24 -9.06 -5.57
N ARG A 136 -5.74 -9.01 -4.34
CA ARG A 136 -6.19 -10.17 -3.56
C ARG A 136 -7.57 -10.61 -4.05
N ARG A 137 -8.36 -9.64 -4.49
CA ARG A 137 -9.59 -9.89 -5.21
C ARG A 137 -9.30 -9.66 -6.69
N HIS A 138 -9.75 -10.56 -7.54
CA HIS A 138 -10.07 -10.14 -8.91
C HIS A 138 -11.11 -9.03 -8.75
N PRO A 139 -10.82 -7.76 -9.07
CA PRO A 139 -11.79 -6.67 -8.86
C PRO A 139 -13.07 -6.85 -9.69
N PHE A 140 -13.09 -7.83 -10.60
CA PHE A 140 -14.21 -8.20 -11.47
C PHE A 140 -14.68 -9.66 -11.35
N ALA A 141 -14.14 -10.46 -10.42
CA ALA A 141 -14.72 -11.80 -10.22
C ALA A 141 -16.02 -11.67 -9.43
N PRO A 142 -17.10 -12.33 -9.86
CA PRO A 142 -18.31 -12.42 -9.03
C PRO A 142 -17.96 -13.04 -7.67
N LYS A 143 -18.70 -12.65 -6.62
CA LYS A 143 -18.56 -13.29 -5.31
C LYS A 143 -18.72 -14.81 -5.48
N PRO A 144 -17.90 -15.64 -4.83
CA PRO A 144 -18.16 -17.06 -4.79
C PRO A 144 -19.52 -17.31 -4.16
N ASP A 145 -20.28 -18.21 -4.77
CA ASP A 145 -21.60 -18.66 -4.33
C ASP A 145 -21.58 -19.24 -2.90
#